data_AF-A0A109FFX3-F1
#
_entry.id   AF-A0A109FFX3-F1
#
_cell.length_a   1.000
_cell.length_b   1.000
_cell.length_c   1.000
_cell.angle_alpha   90.00
_cell.angle_beta   90.00
_cell.angle_gamma   90.00
#
_symmetry.space_group_name_H-M   'P 1'
#
loop_
_entity.id
_entity.type
_entity.pdbx_description
1 polymer ?
#
loop_
_entity_poly.entity_id
_entity_poly.type
_entity_poly.pdbx_seq_one_letter_code
_entity_poly.pdbx_strand_id
1 'polypeptide(L)'
;VDYFRSVAAQDRLTDVLFIFCKLTPQIGYRQGMHELLAPFLWLVDFDSLESNGDETSLPHITLAREFVEHDTWALFSALMKSARVYYDHSASVTSASKSSAIFPPPAPSSSSPPLVQPVVAIASHIHSNLRTLDPELHAAFARLQIEPQIYAIRWLRLLFSREFPLSDTMHLWDALFARDPSLQLANHVCLAMLVRVRNSLLRAAAEGYGEFIQVLLRYPACDDGKYRTPLLMKQALFLRDNLSPSAAAYLVKQNVEAGAAIGDPMDTQGGTSSSWPAQQHASPTQRRNPAAVSPQGLGFLESGLVGDLAKGVYGRAEALGINKALRGTFDEIKVSVVALCGFTRSDLY
;
A
#
# COMPACT_ATOMS: atom_id res chain seq x y z
N VAL A 1 3.20 18.93 2.57
CA VAL A 1 3.31 19.95 1.50
C VAL A 1 2.22 20.98 1.74
N ASP A 2 2.56 22.22 2.10
CA ASP A 2 1.56 23.25 2.44
C ASP A 2 0.67 23.66 1.26
N TYR A 3 1.13 23.40 0.03
CA TYR A 3 0.39 23.58 -1.21
C TYR A 3 -1.09 23.13 -1.14
N PHE A 4 -1.33 21.90 -0.67
CA PHE A 4 -2.68 21.30 -0.61
C PHE A 4 -3.57 21.87 0.51
N ARG A 5 -3.04 22.75 1.35
CA ARG A 5 -3.83 23.50 2.34
C ARG A 5 -4.47 24.74 1.74
N SER A 6 -4.04 25.18 0.55
CA SER A 6 -4.63 26.31 -0.13
C SER A 6 -6.02 25.97 -0.68
N VAL A 7 -6.95 26.90 -0.54
CA VAL A 7 -8.32 26.77 -1.08
C VAL A 7 -8.27 26.57 -2.60
N ALA A 8 -7.42 27.32 -3.30
CA ALA A 8 -7.23 27.18 -4.74
C ALA A 8 -6.83 25.75 -5.14
N ALA A 9 -5.88 25.11 -4.47
CA ALA A 9 -5.52 23.72 -4.78
C ALA A 9 -6.68 22.74 -4.51
N GLN A 10 -7.45 22.95 -3.43
CA GLN A 10 -8.59 22.10 -3.08
C GLN A 10 -9.74 22.22 -4.09
N ASP A 11 -10.02 23.44 -4.55
CA ASP A 11 -11.02 23.72 -5.59
C ASP A 11 -10.62 23.03 -6.89
N ARG A 12 -9.36 23.21 -7.33
CA ARG A 12 -8.81 22.56 -8.53
C ARG A 12 -8.92 21.03 -8.49
N LEU A 13 -8.56 20.41 -7.37
CA LEU A 13 -8.71 18.95 -7.21
C LEU A 13 -10.18 18.53 -7.30
N THR A 14 -11.08 19.31 -6.69
CA THR A 14 -12.51 19.02 -6.69
C THR A 14 -13.10 19.13 -8.09
N ASP A 15 -12.77 20.18 -8.83
CA ASP A 15 -13.27 20.42 -10.19
C ASP A 15 -12.80 19.33 -11.16
N VAL A 16 -11.50 18.99 -11.14
CA VAL A 16 -10.96 17.93 -11.98
C VAL A 16 -11.64 16.59 -11.68
N LEU A 17 -11.81 16.22 -10.41
CA LEU A 17 -12.50 14.99 -10.03
C LEU A 17 -13.98 15.02 -10.38
N PHE A 18 -14.66 16.14 -10.18
CA PHE A 18 -16.07 16.29 -10.49
C PHE A 18 -16.31 16.03 -11.97
N ILE A 19 -15.55 16.68 -12.85
CA ILE A 19 -15.64 16.49 -14.30
C ILE A 19 -15.30 15.04 -14.68
N PHE A 20 -14.22 14.47 -14.13
CA PHE A 20 -13.87 13.06 -14.38
C PHE A 20 -15.03 12.11 -14.02
N CYS A 21 -15.67 12.31 -12.88
CA CYS A 21 -16.77 11.48 -12.40
C CYS A 21 -18.03 11.63 -13.26
N LYS A 22 -18.31 12.84 -13.77
CA LYS A 22 -19.41 13.08 -14.70
C LYS A 22 -19.20 12.37 -16.04
N LEU A 23 -17.96 12.33 -16.53
CA LEU A 23 -17.61 11.66 -17.78
C LEU A 23 -17.45 10.14 -17.62
N THR A 24 -17.25 9.66 -16.38
CA THR A 24 -17.01 8.23 -16.07
C THR A 24 -17.96 7.71 -14.98
N PRO A 25 -19.29 7.76 -15.19
CA PRO A 25 -20.29 7.45 -14.16
C PRO A 25 -20.23 6.01 -13.64
N GLN A 26 -19.71 5.07 -14.43
CA GLN A 26 -19.55 3.66 -14.06
C GLN A 26 -18.52 3.45 -12.93
N ILE A 27 -17.52 4.32 -12.82
CA ILE A 27 -16.57 4.29 -11.70
C ILE A 27 -17.06 5.23 -10.60
N GLY A 28 -17.42 6.45 -11.00
CA GLY A 28 -17.72 7.56 -10.10
C GLY A 28 -16.49 7.98 -9.28
N TYR A 29 -16.74 8.77 -8.23
CA TYR A 29 -15.69 9.11 -7.27
C TYR A 29 -15.48 7.93 -6.32
N ARG A 30 -14.20 7.64 -6.03
CA ARG A 30 -13.79 6.67 -5.02
C ARG A 30 -12.71 7.27 -4.15
N GLN A 31 -12.75 6.94 -2.87
CA GLN A 31 -11.75 7.43 -1.94
C GLN A 31 -10.34 7.00 -2.37
N GLY A 32 -9.40 7.93 -2.25
CA GLY A 32 -8.02 7.79 -2.72
C GLY A 32 -7.79 8.39 -4.12
N MET A 33 -8.83 8.64 -4.92
CA MET A 33 -8.63 9.28 -6.24
C MET A 33 -8.06 10.70 -6.13
N HIS A 34 -8.45 11.46 -5.09
CA HIS A 34 -7.90 12.79 -4.83
C HIS A 34 -6.42 12.74 -4.47
N GLU A 35 -5.97 11.70 -3.78
CA GLU A 35 -4.57 11.49 -3.45
C GLU A 35 -3.75 11.03 -4.65
N LEU A 36 -4.36 10.23 -5.55
CA LEU A 36 -3.75 9.85 -6.82
C LEU A 36 -3.62 11.05 -7.76
N LEU A 37 -4.60 11.96 -7.74
CA LEU A 37 -4.61 13.19 -8.54
C LEU A 37 -3.62 14.25 -8.02
N ALA A 38 -3.50 14.39 -6.71
CA ALA A 38 -2.75 15.47 -6.07
C ALA A 38 -1.31 15.69 -6.58
N PRO A 39 -0.48 14.64 -6.79
CA PRO A 39 0.86 14.79 -7.35
C PRO A 39 0.88 15.41 -8.74
N PHE A 40 -0.11 15.11 -9.59
CA PHE A 40 -0.19 15.70 -10.94
C PHE A 40 -0.48 17.19 -10.86
N LEU A 41 -1.46 17.61 -10.05
CA LEU A 41 -1.75 19.03 -9.86
C LEU A 41 -0.53 19.78 -9.34
N TRP A 42 0.13 19.23 -8.33
CA TRP A 42 1.31 19.86 -7.74
C TRP A 42 2.46 20.00 -8.73
N LEU A 43 2.73 18.97 -9.54
CA LEU A 43 3.78 19.00 -10.55
C LEU A 43 3.47 20.00 -11.67
N VAL A 44 2.27 19.93 -12.24
CA VAL A 44 1.85 20.81 -13.35
C VAL A 44 1.82 22.27 -12.90
N ASP A 45 1.34 22.56 -11.69
CA ASP A 45 1.36 23.92 -11.15
C ASP A 45 2.78 24.41 -10.86
N PHE A 46 3.67 23.52 -10.40
CA PHE A 46 5.08 23.84 -10.15
C PHE A 46 5.83 24.19 -11.44
N ASP A 47 5.59 23.46 -12.52
CA ASP A 47 6.24 23.69 -13.82
C ASP A 47 5.57 24.83 -14.63
N SER A 48 4.43 25.35 -14.18
CA SER A 48 3.68 26.36 -14.92
C SER A 48 4.37 27.72 -14.99
N LEU A 49 4.18 28.40 -16.13
CA LEU A 49 4.72 29.72 -16.44
C LEU A 49 3.60 30.77 -16.46
N GLU A 50 3.90 31.94 -15.90
CA GLU A 50 3.02 33.11 -15.98
C GLU A 50 2.94 33.65 -17.41
N SER A 51 1.82 34.30 -17.76
CA SER A 51 1.52 34.82 -19.10
C SER A 51 2.44 35.99 -19.56
N ASN A 52 3.38 36.44 -18.73
CA ASN A 52 4.22 37.61 -19.00
C ASN A 52 5.38 37.37 -19.99
N GLY A 53 5.49 36.17 -20.56
CA GLY A 53 6.55 35.82 -21.52
C GLY A 53 6.16 36.01 -22.98
N ASP A 54 7.04 35.58 -23.89
CA ASP A 54 6.72 35.51 -25.31
C ASP A 54 5.65 34.43 -25.54
N GLU A 55 4.40 34.87 -25.69
CA GLU A 55 3.21 34.03 -25.91
C GLU A 55 3.33 33.13 -27.15
N THR A 56 4.26 33.42 -28.07
CA THR A 56 4.49 32.59 -29.25
C THR A 56 5.51 31.47 -29.04
N SER A 57 6.23 31.50 -27.91
CA SER A 57 7.23 30.48 -27.59
C SER A 57 6.59 29.19 -27.09
N LEU A 58 7.11 28.05 -27.56
CA LEU A 58 6.57 26.73 -27.21
C LEU A 58 6.43 26.50 -25.69
N PRO A 59 7.41 26.86 -24.82
CA PRO A 59 7.26 26.68 -23.37
C PRO A 59 6.09 27.45 -22.77
N HIS A 60 5.83 28.68 -23.19
CA HIS A 60 4.73 29.49 -22.67
C HIS A 60 3.37 28.99 -23.17
N ILE A 61 3.32 28.37 -24.35
CA ILE A 61 2.13 27.70 -24.85
C ILE A 61 1.87 26.40 -24.08
N THR A 62 2.90 25.59 -23.83
CA THR A 62 2.74 24.25 -23.22
C THR A 62 2.63 24.24 -21.71
N LEU A 63 3.11 25.28 -21.03
CA LEU A 63 3.15 25.36 -19.57
C LEU A 63 2.35 26.55 -19.03
N ALA A 64 1.41 27.10 -19.80
CA ALA A 64 0.67 28.29 -19.36
C ALA A 64 -0.11 28.01 -18.07
N ARG A 65 0.03 28.89 -17.08
CA ARG A 65 -0.61 28.76 -15.76
C ARG A 65 -2.14 28.67 -15.81
N GLU A 66 -2.76 29.26 -16.82
CA GLU A 66 -4.20 29.19 -17.08
C GLU A 66 -4.70 27.78 -17.46
N PHE A 67 -3.82 26.91 -17.97
CA PHE A 67 -4.16 25.55 -18.38
C PHE A 67 -3.79 24.47 -17.36
N VAL A 68 -3.28 24.84 -16.17
CA VAL A 68 -2.87 23.87 -15.13
C VAL A 68 -3.96 22.84 -14.81
N GLU A 69 -5.22 23.26 -14.66
CA GLU A 69 -6.34 22.34 -14.41
C GLU A 69 -6.62 21.41 -15.59
N HIS A 70 -6.51 21.93 -16.81
CA HIS A 70 -6.75 21.20 -18.05
C HIS A 70 -5.69 20.11 -18.25
N ASP A 71 -4.42 20.46 -18.07
CA ASP A 71 -3.29 19.53 -18.19
C ASP A 71 -3.32 18.49 -17.08
N THR A 72 -3.64 18.92 -15.85
CA THR A 72 -3.86 18.02 -14.71
C THR A 72 -4.97 17.01 -15.01
N TRP A 73 -6.11 17.46 -15.55
CA TRP A 73 -7.21 16.59 -15.96
C TRP A 73 -6.78 15.62 -17.07
N ALA A 74 -6.01 16.09 -18.06
CA ALA A 74 -5.55 15.26 -19.17
C ALA A 74 -4.62 14.13 -18.69
N LEU A 75 -3.65 14.46 -17.84
CA LEU A 75 -2.72 13.49 -17.24
C LEU A 75 -3.45 12.48 -16.35
N PHE A 76 -4.34 12.96 -15.47
CA PHE A 76 -5.14 12.07 -14.62
C PHE A 76 -6.05 11.15 -15.44
N SER A 77 -6.70 11.69 -16.47
CA SER A 77 -7.55 10.91 -17.37
C SER A 77 -6.75 9.86 -18.14
N ALA A 78 -5.51 10.19 -18.56
CA ALA A 78 -4.61 9.23 -19.19
C ALA A 78 -4.24 8.08 -18.23
N LEU A 79 -3.89 8.40 -16.98
CA LEU A 79 -3.60 7.39 -15.96
C LEU A 79 -4.82 6.49 -15.68
N MET A 80 -6.00 7.09 -15.55
CA MET A 80 -7.23 6.38 -15.20
C MET A 80 -7.70 5.41 -16.29
N LYS A 81 -7.20 5.50 -17.53
CA LYS A 81 -7.43 4.45 -18.56
C LYS A 81 -6.96 3.07 -18.08
N SER A 82 -5.84 3.04 -17.35
CA SER A 82 -5.25 1.82 -16.77
C SER A 82 -5.66 1.65 -15.30
N ALA A 83 -5.56 2.70 -14.47
CA ALA A 83 -5.79 2.62 -13.04
C ALA A 83 -7.26 2.37 -12.64
N ARG A 84 -8.23 2.60 -13.54
CA ARG A 84 -9.67 2.35 -13.28
C ARG A 84 -9.99 0.98 -12.71
N VAL A 85 -9.23 -0.05 -13.08
CA VAL A 85 -9.42 -1.42 -12.60
C VAL A 85 -9.25 -1.53 -11.08
N TYR A 86 -8.45 -0.64 -10.48
CA TYR A 86 -8.26 -0.61 -9.03
C TYR A 86 -9.44 0.03 -8.28
N TYR A 87 -10.26 0.81 -8.98
CA TYR A 87 -11.39 1.57 -8.43
C TYR A 87 -12.75 0.99 -8.83
N ASP A 88 -12.78 0.01 -9.73
CA ASP A 88 -14.00 -0.70 -10.07
C ASP A 88 -14.51 -1.48 -8.85
N HIS A 89 -15.76 -1.22 -8.51
CA HIS A 89 -16.47 -1.78 -7.37
C HIS A 89 -17.42 -2.91 -7.78
N SER A 90 -17.61 -3.11 -9.09
CA SER A 90 -18.40 -4.20 -9.64
C SER A 90 -17.70 -5.53 -9.39
N ALA A 91 -18.43 -6.49 -8.82
CA ALA A 91 -17.97 -7.86 -8.72
C ALA A 91 -18.11 -8.53 -10.10
N SER A 92 -17.06 -8.44 -10.91
CA SER A 92 -17.07 -8.79 -12.33
C SER A 92 -16.05 -9.86 -12.72
N VAL A 93 -15.10 -10.19 -11.84
CA VAL A 93 -14.01 -11.13 -12.13
C VAL A 93 -14.16 -12.38 -11.27
N THR A 94 -13.95 -13.56 -11.86
CA THR A 94 -13.99 -14.81 -11.10
C THR A 94 -12.78 -14.92 -10.17
N SER A 95 -13.01 -15.20 -8.89
CA SER A 95 -11.92 -15.52 -7.97
C SER A 95 -11.38 -16.92 -8.29
N ALA A 96 -10.06 -17.05 -8.45
CA ALA A 96 -9.43 -18.36 -8.49
C ALA A 96 -9.70 -19.08 -7.15
N SER A 97 -10.46 -20.18 -7.19
CA SER A 97 -10.90 -20.92 -6.02
C SER A 97 -9.70 -21.43 -5.20
N LYS A 98 -9.73 -21.23 -3.87
CA LYS A 98 -8.77 -21.83 -2.93
C LYS A 98 -8.87 -23.36 -2.98
N SER A 99 -8.04 -24.04 -3.76
CA SER A 99 -7.87 -25.49 -3.68
C SER A 99 -6.89 -25.84 -2.55
N SER A 100 -7.36 -25.83 -1.31
CA SER A 100 -6.68 -26.48 -0.18
C SER A 100 -7.65 -27.27 0.70
N ALA A 101 -8.61 -27.97 0.08
CA ALA A 101 -9.42 -28.93 0.82
C ALA A 101 -8.60 -30.22 1.02
N ILE A 102 -8.36 -30.58 2.29
CA ILE A 102 -7.81 -31.87 2.73
C ILE A 102 -8.83 -33.02 2.52
N PHE A 103 -10.10 -32.67 2.28
CA PHE A 103 -11.17 -33.63 2.02
C PHE A 103 -11.60 -33.60 0.54
N PRO A 104 -11.95 -34.75 -0.05
CA PRO A 104 -12.59 -34.77 -1.37
C PRO A 104 -13.87 -33.94 -1.32
N PRO A 105 -14.16 -33.11 -2.33
CA PRO A 105 -15.43 -32.41 -2.37
C PRO A 105 -16.56 -33.44 -2.45
N PRO A 106 -17.67 -33.27 -1.70
CA PRO A 106 -18.90 -33.96 -2.05
C PRO A 106 -19.31 -33.51 -3.46
N ALA A 107 -20.07 -34.37 -4.16
CA ALA A 107 -20.50 -34.28 -5.56
C ALA A 107 -20.63 -32.84 -6.15
N PRO A 108 -20.34 -32.65 -7.45
CA PRO A 108 -20.28 -31.32 -8.08
C PRO A 108 -21.63 -30.62 -7.99
N SER A 109 -21.78 -29.74 -6.99
CA SER A 109 -22.82 -28.73 -7.03
C SER A 109 -22.35 -27.65 -8.00
N SER A 110 -23.21 -27.33 -8.97
CA SER A 110 -23.02 -26.35 -10.05
C SER A 110 -22.98 -24.90 -9.53
N SER A 111 -22.19 -24.64 -8.49
CA SER A 111 -21.93 -23.28 -8.01
C SER A 111 -20.82 -22.66 -8.86
N SER A 112 -21.18 -21.65 -9.65
CA SER A 112 -20.21 -20.79 -10.32
C SER A 112 -19.25 -20.19 -9.28
N PRO A 113 -17.95 -20.03 -9.61
CA PRO A 113 -17.00 -19.41 -8.69
C PRO A 113 -17.49 -18.00 -8.32
N PRO A 114 -17.29 -17.55 -7.07
CA PRO A 114 -17.76 -16.24 -6.65
C PRO A 114 -17.06 -15.14 -7.46
N LEU A 115 -17.85 -14.18 -7.91
CA LEU A 115 -17.34 -12.96 -8.54
C LEU A 115 -16.80 -12.02 -7.46
N VAL A 116 -15.67 -11.39 -7.76
CA VAL A 116 -14.98 -10.43 -6.89
C VAL A 116 -14.64 -9.17 -7.67
N GLN A 117 -14.33 -8.10 -6.94
CA GLN A 117 -13.85 -6.86 -7.54
C GLN A 117 -12.49 -7.10 -8.22
N PRO A 118 -12.21 -6.45 -9.37
CA PRO A 118 -10.96 -6.67 -10.09
C PRO A 118 -9.70 -6.45 -9.23
N VAL A 119 -9.68 -5.42 -8.39
CA VAL A 119 -8.53 -5.16 -7.50
C VAL A 119 -8.29 -6.30 -6.49
N VAL A 120 -9.34 -6.99 -6.04
CA VAL A 120 -9.25 -8.15 -5.14
C VAL A 120 -8.69 -9.36 -5.89
N ALA A 121 -9.11 -9.55 -7.15
CA ALA A 121 -8.53 -10.57 -8.02
C ALA A 121 -7.04 -10.31 -8.29
N ILE A 122 -6.65 -9.05 -8.54
CA ILE A 122 -5.24 -8.66 -8.71
C ILE A 122 -4.44 -8.92 -7.43
N ALA A 123 -4.94 -8.53 -6.26
CA ALA A 123 -4.30 -8.81 -4.98
C ALA A 123 -4.10 -10.33 -4.75
N SER A 124 -5.12 -11.13 -5.11
CA SER A 124 -5.04 -12.60 -5.05
C SER A 124 -4.00 -13.15 -6.03
N HIS A 125 -3.90 -12.58 -7.23
CA HIS A 125 -2.90 -12.96 -8.22
C HIS A 125 -1.47 -12.62 -7.76
N ILE A 126 -1.24 -11.43 -7.20
CA ILE A 126 0.04 -11.06 -6.57
C ILE A 126 0.42 -12.10 -5.50
N HIS A 127 -0.53 -12.50 -4.67
CA HIS A 127 -0.28 -13.50 -3.63
C HIS A 127 -0.02 -14.91 -4.19
N SER A 128 -0.67 -15.29 -5.29
CA SER A 128 -0.35 -16.52 -6.01
C SER A 128 1.07 -16.49 -6.56
N ASN A 129 1.52 -15.36 -7.12
CA ASN A 129 2.89 -15.21 -7.60
C ASN A 129 3.89 -15.23 -6.44
N LEU A 130 3.53 -14.69 -5.28
CA LEU A 130 4.34 -14.79 -4.05
C LEU A 130 4.56 -16.25 -3.65
N ARG A 131 3.58 -17.15 -3.83
CA ARG A 131 3.76 -18.58 -3.55
C ARG A 131 4.90 -19.20 -4.38
N THR A 132 5.00 -18.82 -5.65
CA THR A 132 6.05 -19.30 -6.56
C THR A 132 7.38 -18.62 -6.27
N LEU A 133 7.36 -17.33 -5.93
CA LEU A 133 8.54 -16.51 -5.69
C LEU A 133 9.21 -16.81 -4.34
N ASP A 134 8.43 -16.86 -3.26
CA ASP A 134 8.91 -17.07 -1.89
C ASP A 134 7.91 -17.93 -1.10
N PRO A 135 7.99 -19.27 -1.20
CA PRO A 135 7.06 -20.18 -0.53
C PRO A 135 7.04 -20.04 0.99
N GLU A 136 8.18 -19.70 1.61
CA GLU A 136 8.29 -19.52 3.07
C GLU A 136 7.51 -18.29 3.52
N LEU A 137 7.71 -17.15 2.85
CA LEU A 137 6.96 -15.95 3.15
C LEU A 137 5.46 -16.15 2.89
N HIS A 138 5.08 -16.78 1.76
CA HIS A 138 3.68 -17.13 1.50
C HIS A 138 3.10 -18.04 2.61
N ALA A 139 3.85 -19.02 3.14
CA ALA A 139 3.40 -19.86 4.23
C ALA A 139 3.14 -19.06 5.53
N ALA A 140 3.93 -18.01 5.80
CA ALA A 140 3.70 -17.11 6.93
C ALA A 140 2.36 -16.34 6.79
N PHE A 141 2.06 -15.79 5.61
CA PHE A 141 0.76 -15.19 5.31
C PHE A 141 -0.39 -16.17 5.53
N ALA A 142 -0.24 -17.41 5.05
CA ALA A 142 -1.26 -18.45 5.19
C ALA A 142 -1.48 -18.86 6.66
N ARG A 143 -0.40 -19.04 7.44
CA ARG A 143 -0.48 -19.38 8.87
C ARG A 143 -1.22 -18.31 9.67
N LEU A 144 -0.97 -17.03 9.37
CA LEU A 144 -1.62 -15.90 10.01
C LEU A 144 -2.98 -15.52 9.40
N GLN A 145 -3.41 -16.22 8.34
CA GLN A 145 -4.64 -15.92 7.59
C GLN A 145 -4.70 -14.46 7.10
N ILE A 146 -3.55 -13.90 6.70
CA ILE A 146 -3.49 -12.53 6.15
C ILE A 146 -4.02 -12.54 4.73
N GLU A 147 -5.15 -11.87 4.51
CA GLU A 147 -5.69 -11.73 3.17
C GLU A 147 -4.97 -10.62 2.39
N PRO A 148 -4.58 -10.84 1.12
CA PRO A 148 -3.75 -9.90 0.35
C PRO A 148 -4.36 -8.51 0.17
N GLN A 149 -5.68 -8.43 0.12
CA GLN A 149 -6.41 -7.17 0.00
C GLN A 149 -6.14 -6.17 1.12
N ILE A 150 -5.70 -6.63 2.30
CA ILE A 150 -5.44 -5.78 3.47
C ILE A 150 -4.35 -4.74 3.17
N TYR A 151 -3.32 -5.12 2.40
CA TYR A 151 -2.21 -4.23 2.04
C TYR A 151 -2.25 -3.81 0.56
N ALA A 152 -2.53 -4.76 -0.34
CA ALA A 152 -2.33 -4.57 -1.78
C ALA A 152 -3.28 -3.53 -2.38
N ILE A 153 -4.53 -3.42 -1.89
CA ILE A 153 -5.49 -2.46 -2.44
C ILE A 153 -5.01 -1.02 -2.26
N ARG A 154 -4.50 -0.68 -1.08
CA ARG A 154 -3.96 0.65 -0.80
C ARG A 154 -2.74 0.94 -1.66
N TRP A 155 -1.80 -0.02 -1.73
CA TRP A 155 -0.60 0.11 -2.54
C TRP A 155 -0.93 0.34 -4.03
N LEU A 156 -1.87 -0.42 -4.58
CA LEU A 156 -2.26 -0.33 -5.99
C LEU A 156 -3.10 0.92 -6.29
N ARG A 157 -4.13 1.23 -5.49
CA ARG A 157 -4.98 2.40 -5.72
C ARG A 157 -4.20 3.69 -5.66
N LEU A 158 -3.27 3.80 -4.71
CA LEU A 158 -2.50 5.02 -4.50
C LEU A 158 -1.15 4.99 -5.22
N LEU A 159 -0.90 3.96 -6.05
CA LEU A 159 0.39 3.73 -6.73
C LEU A 159 1.58 4.00 -5.81
N PHE A 160 1.52 3.41 -4.62
CA PHE A 160 2.56 3.45 -3.58
C PHE A 160 2.84 4.83 -2.96
N SER A 161 2.02 5.87 -3.24
CA SER A 161 2.24 7.24 -2.73
C SER A 161 2.10 7.39 -1.21
N ARG A 162 1.55 6.38 -0.53
CA ARG A 162 1.51 6.30 0.94
C ARG A 162 2.64 5.46 1.55
N GLU A 163 3.39 4.72 0.74
CA GLU A 163 4.55 3.95 1.22
C GLU A 163 5.85 4.72 1.11
N PHE A 164 5.89 5.70 0.20
CA PHE A 164 7.09 6.45 -0.13
C PHE A 164 6.83 7.96 0.00
N PRO A 165 7.85 8.76 0.39
CA PRO A 165 7.80 10.20 0.29
C PRO A 165 7.51 10.64 -1.16
N LEU A 166 6.85 11.80 -1.34
CA LEU A 166 6.44 12.27 -2.66
C LEU A 166 7.58 12.25 -3.70
N SER A 167 8.79 12.66 -3.33
CA SER A 167 9.94 12.62 -4.24
C SER A 167 10.27 11.20 -4.71
N ASP A 168 10.31 10.22 -3.81
CA ASP A 168 10.53 8.80 -4.14
C ASP A 168 9.38 8.22 -4.98
N THR A 169 8.13 8.64 -4.69
CA THR A 169 6.94 8.29 -5.48
C THR A 169 7.05 8.81 -6.91
N MET A 170 7.45 10.06 -7.11
CA MET A 170 7.61 10.65 -8.45
C MET A 170 8.64 9.88 -9.28
N HIS A 171 9.81 9.56 -8.71
CA HIS A 171 10.82 8.74 -9.39
C HIS A 171 10.29 7.33 -9.74
N LEU A 172 9.49 6.73 -8.85
CA LEU A 172 8.86 5.44 -9.11
C LEU A 172 7.84 5.55 -10.25
N TRP A 173 7.04 6.61 -10.27
CA TRP A 173 6.01 6.87 -11.28
C TRP A 173 6.63 7.14 -12.65
N ASP A 174 7.69 7.94 -12.74
CA ASP A 174 8.43 8.17 -13.99
C ASP A 174 8.83 6.85 -14.62
N ALA A 175 9.45 5.98 -13.84
CA ALA A 175 9.91 4.70 -14.34
C ALA A 175 8.76 3.72 -14.61
N LEU A 176 7.70 3.73 -13.79
CA LEU A 176 6.52 2.89 -13.99
C LEU A 176 5.80 3.26 -15.29
N PHE A 177 5.51 4.54 -15.51
CA PHE A 177 4.80 5.02 -16.69
C PHE A 177 5.66 4.92 -17.95
N ALA A 178 6.97 5.16 -17.87
CA ALA A 178 7.87 5.01 -19.01
C ALA A 178 8.09 3.55 -19.44
N ARG A 179 7.90 2.57 -18.54
CA ARG A 179 8.13 1.14 -18.82
C ARG A 179 6.85 0.35 -19.06
N ASP A 180 5.78 0.69 -18.36
CA ASP A 180 4.51 0.01 -18.46
C ASP A 180 3.32 0.95 -18.12
N PRO A 181 2.82 1.70 -19.12
CA PRO A 181 1.61 2.51 -18.98
C PRO A 181 0.34 1.71 -18.61
N SER A 182 0.35 0.37 -18.76
CA SER A 182 -0.79 -0.49 -18.41
C SER A 182 -0.84 -0.85 -16.91
N LEU A 183 0.20 -0.46 -16.15
CA LEU A 183 0.35 -0.67 -14.70
C LEU A 183 0.41 -2.15 -14.25
N GLN A 184 0.61 -3.11 -15.16
CA GLN A 184 0.81 -4.51 -14.79
C GLN A 184 2.12 -4.73 -14.01
N LEU A 185 3.13 -3.91 -14.29
CA LEU A 185 4.40 -3.89 -13.57
C LEU A 185 4.23 -3.51 -12.09
N ALA A 186 3.16 -2.79 -11.72
CA ALA A 186 2.86 -2.48 -10.31
C ALA A 186 2.68 -3.77 -9.47
N ASN A 187 2.18 -4.85 -10.06
CA ASN A 187 2.08 -6.15 -9.38
C ASN A 187 3.47 -6.70 -8.98
N HIS A 188 4.47 -6.48 -9.83
CA HIS A 188 5.85 -6.90 -9.59
C HIS A 188 6.58 -5.95 -8.63
N VAL A 189 6.21 -4.66 -8.61
CA VAL A 189 6.64 -3.72 -7.57
C VAL A 189 6.15 -4.19 -6.20
N CYS A 190 4.88 -4.61 -6.08
CA CYS A 190 4.36 -5.22 -4.84
C CYS A 190 5.19 -6.44 -4.39
N LEU A 191 5.57 -7.34 -5.32
CA LEU A 191 6.41 -8.50 -5.00
C LEU A 191 7.81 -8.09 -4.55
N ALA A 192 8.46 -7.15 -5.26
CA ALA A 192 9.78 -6.64 -4.89
C ALA A 192 9.76 -5.98 -3.50
N MET A 193 8.70 -5.23 -3.19
CA MET A 193 8.49 -4.64 -1.87
C MET A 193 8.37 -5.72 -0.78
N LEU A 194 7.57 -6.76 -1.00
CA LEU A 194 7.43 -7.87 -0.05
C LEU A 194 8.76 -8.61 0.19
N VAL A 195 9.53 -8.88 -0.88
CA VAL A 195 10.85 -9.51 -0.77
C VAL A 195 11.85 -8.62 0.00
N ARG A 196 11.76 -7.30 -0.14
CA ARG A 196 12.61 -6.38 0.60
C ARG A 196 12.39 -6.43 2.11
N VAL A 197 11.13 -6.48 2.53
CA VAL A 197 10.76 -6.55 3.95
C VAL A 197 10.61 -7.98 4.47
N ARG A 198 11.04 -8.97 3.68
CA ARG A 198 10.89 -10.41 3.96
C ARG A 198 11.34 -10.79 5.36
N ASN A 199 12.55 -10.41 5.77
CA ASN A 199 13.10 -10.81 7.07
C ASN A 199 12.27 -10.23 8.21
N SER A 200 11.91 -8.94 8.12
CA SER A 200 11.02 -8.28 9.08
C SER A 200 9.64 -8.95 9.15
N LEU A 201 9.05 -9.31 8.00
CA LEU A 201 7.78 -10.02 7.97
C LEU A 201 7.86 -11.40 8.61
N LEU A 202 8.91 -12.18 8.34
CA LEU A 202 9.07 -13.51 8.93
C LEU A 202 9.28 -13.44 10.45
N ARG A 203 10.00 -12.45 10.96
CA ARG A 203 10.17 -12.21 12.41
C ARG A 203 8.85 -11.79 13.04
N ALA A 204 8.20 -10.79 12.47
CA ALA A 204 6.88 -10.34 12.90
C ALA A 204 5.86 -11.49 12.87
N ALA A 205 6.01 -12.46 11.95
CA ALA A 205 5.14 -13.62 11.91
C ALA A 205 5.33 -14.59 13.08
N ALA A 206 6.49 -14.59 13.73
CA ALA A 206 6.73 -15.32 14.98
C ALA A 206 6.08 -14.60 16.17
N GLU A 207 5.96 -13.27 16.12
CA GLU A 207 5.35 -12.44 17.17
C GLU A 207 3.82 -12.43 17.08
N GLY A 208 3.25 -12.40 15.86
CA GLY A 208 1.84 -12.60 15.62
C GLY A 208 1.25 -11.73 14.51
N TYR A 209 -0.09 -11.77 14.39
CA TYR A 209 -0.84 -11.06 13.36
C TYR A 209 -0.61 -9.54 13.37
N GLY A 210 -0.57 -8.93 14.57
CA GLY A 210 -0.48 -7.47 14.73
C GLY A 210 0.80 -6.88 14.15
N GLU A 211 1.95 -7.41 14.54
CA GLU A 211 3.27 -6.98 14.07
C GLU A 211 3.43 -7.20 12.57
N PHE A 212 2.91 -8.32 12.06
CA PHE A 212 2.95 -8.62 10.64
C PHE A 212 2.17 -7.59 9.81
N ILE A 213 0.95 -7.25 10.25
CA ILE A 213 0.14 -6.21 9.62
C ILE A 213 0.79 -4.84 9.76
N GLN A 214 1.44 -4.54 10.87
CA GLN A 214 2.13 -3.27 11.09
C GLN A 214 3.22 -3.05 10.04
N VAL A 215 4.06 -4.06 9.74
CA VAL A 215 5.08 -3.96 8.68
C VAL A 215 4.47 -3.69 7.31
N LEU A 216 3.33 -4.32 6.99
CA LEU A 216 2.65 -4.14 5.69
C LEU A 216 1.96 -2.77 5.56
N LEU A 217 1.37 -2.27 6.65
CA LEU A 217 0.63 -1.00 6.65
C LEU A 217 1.52 0.22 6.89
N ARG A 218 2.72 0.02 7.45
CA ARG A 218 3.75 1.04 7.65
C ARG A 218 5.05 0.57 7.02
N TYR A 219 5.10 0.63 5.70
CA TYR A 219 6.24 0.13 4.94
C TYR A 219 7.55 0.84 5.37
N PRO A 220 8.55 0.11 5.86
CA PRO A 220 9.75 0.71 6.45
C PRO A 220 10.70 1.29 5.39
N ALA A 221 11.38 2.38 5.75
CA ALA A 221 12.56 2.86 5.05
C ALA A 221 13.77 1.96 5.33
N CYS A 222 14.82 2.05 4.51
CA CYS A 222 16.11 1.43 4.80
C CYS A 222 16.75 2.08 6.04
N ASP A 223 17.78 1.45 6.60
CA ASP A 223 18.46 1.93 7.82
C ASP A 223 18.99 3.37 7.69
N ASP A 224 19.34 3.79 6.47
CA ASP A 224 19.77 5.15 6.15
C ASP A 224 18.61 6.13 5.88
N GLY A 225 17.37 5.72 6.12
CA GLY A 225 16.14 6.48 5.89
C GLY A 225 15.70 6.55 4.42
N LYS A 226 16.40 5.89 3.49
CA LYS A 226 16.07 5.94 2.05
C LYS A 226 15.18 4.79 1.62
N TYR A 227 14.40 4.99 0.55
CA TYR A 227 13.52 3.95 0.00
C TYR A 227 14.07 3.24 -1.24
N ARG A 228 15.08 3.82 -1.90
CA ARG A 228 15.78 3.19 -3.04
C ARG A 228 14.78 2.68 -4.09
N THR A 229 13.79 3.52 -4.45
CA THR A 229 12.75 3.16 -5.44
C THR A 229 13.29 2.77 -6.82
N PRO A 230 14.43 3.30 -7.32
CA PRO A 230 15.02 2.79 -8.57
C PRO A 230 15.43 1.30 -8.49
N LEU A 231 15.86 0.84 -7.31
CA LEU A 231 16.17 -0.57 -7.08
C LEU A 231 14.89 -1.42 -7.11
N LEU A 232 13.79 -0.97 -6.48
CA LEU A 232 12.50 -1.66 -6.56
C LEU A 232 12.04 -1.81 -8.00
N MET A 233 12.17 -0.75 -8.80
CA MET A 233 11.77 -0.78 -10.20
C MET A 233 12.62 -1.77 -11.02
N LYS A 234 13.94 -1.76 -10.82
CA LYS A 234 14.84 -2.74 -11.48
C LYS A 234 14.48 -4.18 -11.10
N GLN A 235 14.16 -4.41 -9.83
CA GLN A 235 13.73 -5.71 -9.32
C GLN A 235 12.36 -6.12 -9.89
N ALA A 236 11.40 -5.20 -9.97
CA ALA A 236 10.09 -5.45 -10.56
C ALA A 236 10.21 -5.85 -12.04
N LEU A 237 11.06 -5.16 -12.82
CA LEU A 237 11.35 -5.52 -14.20
C LEU A 237 11.97 -6.92 -14.32
N PHE A 238 12.90 -7.25 -13.44
CA PHE A 238 13.48 -8.60 -13.40
C PHE A 238 12.44 -9.67 -13.05
N LEU A 239 11.61 -9.43 -12.04
CA LEU A 239 10.57 -10.36 -11.59
C LEU A 239 9.47 -10.58 -12.62
N ARG A 240 9.19 -9.59 -13.48
CA ARG A 240 8.23 -9.74 -14.59
C ARG A 240 8.58 -10.93 -15.48
N ASP A 241 9.87 -11.12 -15.71
CA ASP A 241 10.37 -12.13 -16.63
C ASP A 241 10.93 -13.36 -15.88
N ASN A 242 11.07 -13.30 -14.55
CA ASN A 242 11.71 -14.33 -13.71
C ASN A 242 11.00 -14.52 -12.36
N LEU A 243 9.97 -15.37 -12.32
CA LEU A 243 9.29 -15.77 -11.08
C LEU A 243 9.77 -17.15 -10.60
N SER A 244 10.71 -17.16 -9.66
CA SER A 244 11.24 -18.39 -9.05
C SER A 244 11.80 -18.15 -7.64
N PRO A 245 11.99 -19.21 -6.84
CA PRO A 245 12.70 -19.09 -5.56
C PRO A 245 14.13 -18.57 -5.69
N SER A 246 14.83 -18.89 -6.80
CA SER A 246 16.16 -18.36 -7.08
C SER A 246 16.15 -16.86 -7.38
N ALA A 247 15.08 -16.35 -8.00
CA ALA A 247 14.88 -14.91 -8.21
C ALA A 247 14.69 -14.18 -6.88
N ALA A 248 13.91 -14.74 -5.93
CA ALA A 248 13.78 -14.18 -4.59
C ALA A 248 15.13 -14.13 -3.86
N ALA A 249 15.91 -15.22 -3.89
CA ALA A 249 17.24 -15.26 -3.29
C ALA A 249 18.19 -14.21 -3.91
N TYR A 250 18.13 -14.03 -5.23
CA TYR A 250 18.89 -12.99 -5.93
C TYR A 250 18.51 -11.58 -5.45
N LEU A 251 17.21 -11.29 -5.32
CA LEU A 251 16.71 -10.01 -4.79
C LEU A 251 17.15 -9.78 -3.34
N VAL A 252 17.06 -10.79 -2.48
CA VAL A 252 17.51 -10.71 -1.07
C VAL A 252 19.00 -10.37 -1.02
N LYS A 253 19.83 -11.07 -1.80
CA LYS A 253 21.27 -10.77 -1.89
C LYS A 253 21.53 -9.34 -2.38
N GLN A 254 20.84 -8.92 -3.43
CA GLN A 254 20.97 -7.56 -3.97
C GLN A 254 20.52 -6.50 -2.96
N ASN A 255 19.48 -6.77 -2.17
CA ASN A 255 19.04 -5.87 -1.10
C ASN A 255 20.12 -5.71 -0.03
N VAL A 256 20.79 -6.80 0.37
CA VAL A 256 21.92 -6.72 1.33
C VAL A 256 23.07 -5.90 0.75
N GLU A 257 23.51 -6.23 -0.47
CA GLU A 257 24.62 -5.53 -1.15
C GLU A 257 24.34 -4.04 -1.36
N ALA A 258 23.08 -3.68 -1.61
CA ALA A 258 22.65 -2.30 -1.80
C ALA A 258 22.30 -1.56 -0.50
N GLY A 259 22.46 -2.17 0.69
CA GLY A 259 22.03 -1.58 1.96
C GLY A 259 20.52 -1.27 2.00
N ALA A 260 19.73 -2.12 1.36
CA ALA A 260 18.28 -2.01 1.21
C ALA A 260 17.51 -3.14 1.91
N ALA A 261 18.20 -4.09 2.55
CA ALA A 261 17.56 -5.17 3.30
C ALA A 261 16.93 -4.63 4.58
N ILE A 262 15.71 -5.08 4.90
CA ILE A 262 14.97 -4.63 6.09
C ILE A 262 14.79 -5.77 7.10
N GLY A 263 15.31 -5.56 8.30
CA GLY A 263 15.35 -6.54 9.39
C GLY A 263 16.53 -7.49 9.24
N ASP A 264 17.11 -7.92 10.37
CA ASP A 264 18.32 -8.72 10.30
C ASP A 264 18.08 -10.10 9.66
N PRO A 265 19.13 -10.71 9.07
CA PRO A 265 19.05 -12.03 8.49
C PRO A 265 18.39 -13.01 9.47
N MET A 266 17.57 -13.91 8.95
CA MET A 266 17.16 -15.07 9.75
C MET A 266 18.36 -15.99 9.88
N ASP A 267 18.78 -16.27 11.12
CA ASP A 267 19.76 -17.32 11.38
C ASP A 267 19.14 -18.65 10.92
N THR A 268 19.58 -19.16 9.78
CA THR A 268 19.31 -20.53 9.37
C THR A 268 20.06 -21.46 10.31
N GLN A 269 19.48 -21.78 11.47
CA GLN A 269 19.96 -22.87 12.31
C GLN A 269 19.76 -24.19 11.55
N GLY A 270 20.83 -24.60 10.88
CA GLY A 270 20.95 -25.85 10.13
C GLY A 270 22.41 -26.25 10.03
N GLY A 271 23.05 -26.44 11.19
CA GLY A 271 24.43 -26.91 11.32
C GLY A 271 24.67 -27.44 12.73
N THR A 272 24.82 -28.75 12.84
CA THR A 272 25.09 -29.49 14.07
C THR A 272 26.31 -28.95 14.83
N SER A 273 26.14 -28.52 16.08
CA SER A 273 26.95 -29.03 17.19
C SER A 273 26.28 -28.74 18.52
N SER A 274 26.07 -29.81 19.27
CA SER A 274 25.71 -29.82 20.67
C SER A 274 26.89 -29.37 21.54
N SER A 275 26.68 -28.38 22.41
CA SER A 275 27.31 -28.40 23.74
C SER A 275 26.48 -27.61 24.75
N TRP A 276 26.11 -28.30 25.83
CA TRP A 276 25.48 -27.76 27.03
C TRP A 276 26.57 -27.15 27.96
N PRO A 277 26.20 -26.42 29.03
CA PRO A 277 26.74 -25.11 29.36
C PRO A 277 27.87 -25.14 30.40
N ALA A 278 28.72 -24.11 30.36
CA ALA A 278 29.63 -23.78 31.45
C ALA A 278 29.10 -22.57 32.24
N GLN A 279 28.79 -22.84 33.51
CA GLN A 279 28.59 -21.87 34.58
C GLN A 279 29.80 -20.96 34.77
N GLN A 280 29.55 -19.86 35.51
CA GLN A 280 30.47 -18.95 36.23
C GLN A 280 30.56 -17.56 35.59
N HIS A 281 30.46 -16.42 36.27
CA HIS A 281 30.37 -16.06 37.69
C HIS A 281 29.67 -14.70 37.80
N ALA A 282 28.84 -14.49 38.82
CA ALA A 282 28.23 -13.20 39.13
C ALA A 282 29.21 -12.27 39.87
N SER A 283 29.13 -10.96 39.60
CA SER A 283 29.38 -9.89 40.58
C SER A 283 28.75 -8.56 40.13
N PRO A 284 28.32 -7.68 41.06
CA PRO A 284 27.26 -6.70 40.82
C PRO A 284 27.79 -5.26 40.73
N THR A 285 27.31 -4.47 39.77
CA THR A 285 27.49 -3.00 39.83
C THR A 285 26.30 -2.25 39.27
N GLN A 286 25.59 -1.60 40.22
CA GLN A 286 24.94 -0.30 40.16
C GLN A 286 24.10 0.10 38.93
N ARG A 287 22.78 0.03 39.16
CA ARG A 287 21.72 0.78 38.48
C ARG A 287 22.10 2.25 38.28
N ARG A 288 21.94 2.73 37.04
CA ARG A 288 21.67 4.12 36.73
C ARG A 288 20.58 4.16 35.66
N ASN A 289 19.38 4.60 36.05
CA ASN A 289 18.30 4.93 35.12
C ASN A 289 18.74 6.07 34.19
N PRO A 290 18.22 6.10 32.95
CA PRO A 290 17.35 7.22 32.64
C PRO A 290 16.04 6.82 31.94
N ALA A 291 15.00 7.57 32.34
CA ALA A 291 13.79 7.96 31.62
C ALA A 291 13.15 6.97 30.62
N ALA A 292 11.99 6.46 31.04
CA ALA A 292 10.98 5.92 30.14
C ALA A 292 10.53 7.01 29.14
N VAL A 293 10.72 6.73 27.85
CA VAL A 293 9.97 7.39 26.78
C VAL A 293 8.86 6.42 26.38
N SER A 294 7.64 6.77 26.74
CA SER A 294 6.43 6.11 26.27
C SER A 294 6.25 6.41 24.77
N PRO A 295 6.06 5.43 23.88
CA PRO A 295 5.49 5.70 22.58
C PRO A 295 3.98 5.87 22.77
N GLN A 296 3.55 7.12 22.94
CA GLN A 296 2.17 7.52 22.71
C GLN A 296 1.89 7.48 21.21
N GLY A 297 0.71 6.97 20.83
CA GLY A 297 0.07 7.36 19.56
C GLY A 297 -0.19 6.27 18.53
N LEU A 298 -0.97 5.24 18.87
CA LEU A 298 -1.78 4.50 17.89
C LEU A 298 -3.08 5.27 17.65
N GLY A 299 -2.97 6.36 16.91
CA GLY A 299 -4.09 7.01 16.24
C GLY A 299 -3.94 6.81 14.73
N PHE A 300 -5.07 6.72 14.04
CA PHE A 300 -5.19 6.80 12.58
C PHE A 300 -5.24 5.49 11.79
N LEU A 301 -6.29 4.69 12.03
CA LEU A 301 -7.02 4.07 10.93
C LEU A 301 -8.10 5.07 10.50
N GLU A 302 -7.77 5.91 9.52
CA GLU A 302 -8.73 6.83 8.92
C GLU A 302 -9.90 6.02 8.34
N SER A 303 -11.11 6.30 8.82
CA SER A 303 -12.34 5.50 8.64
C SER A 303 -12.90 5.43 7.21
N GLY A 304 -12.13 5.75 6.19
CA GLY A 304 -12.65 5.89 4.83
C GLY A 304 -12.17 4.83 3.83
N LEU A 305 -10.88 4.52 3.77
CA LEU A 305 -10.35 3.64 2.71
C LEU A 305 -10.76 2.16 2.87
N VAL A 306 -10.99 1.73 4.12
CA VAL A 306 -11.39 0.36 4.47
C VAL A 306 -12.90 0.23 4.66
N GLY A 307 -13.61 1.32 4.98
CA GLY A 307 -15.04 1.29 5.34
C GLY A 307 -15.96 0.75 4.25
N ASP A 308 -15.65 1.01 2.98
CA ASP A 308 -16.50 0.63 1.84
C ASP A 308 -16.31 -0.84 1.40
N LEU A 309 -15.14 -1.43 1.70
CA LEU A 309 -14.82 -2.83 1.35
C LEU A 309 -15.04 -3.80 2.52
N ALA A 310 -15.15 -3.28 3.75
CA ALA A 310 -15.20 -4.10 4.94
C ALA A 310 -16.49 -4.95 5.05
N LYS A 311 -17.59 -4.58 4.38
CA LYS A 311 -18.87 -5.33 4.41
C LYS A 311 -18.77 -6.80 3.98
N GLY A 312 -17.80 -7.17 3.15
CA GLY A 312 -17.58 -8.57 2.73
C GLY A 312 -16.62 -9.37 3.61
N VAL A 313 -15.71 -8.69 4.32
CA VAL A 313 -14.67 -9.32 5.17
C VAL A 313 -15.19 -9.61 6.58
N TYR A 314 -16.21 -8.86 7.04
CA TYR A 314 -16.81 -9.03 8.37
C TYR A 314 -17.41 -10.42 8.62
N GLY A 315 -17.93 -11.11 7.60
CA GLY A 315 -18.59 -12.41 7.78
C GLY A 315 -17.68 -13.57 8.21
N ARG A 316 -16.35 -13.45 8.04
CA ARG A 316 -15.38 -14.49 8.47
C ARG A 316 -14.70 -14.19 9.81
N ALA A 317 -14.58 -12.91 10.16
CA ALA A 317 -14.07 -12.47 11.45
C ALA A 317 -15.05 -12.73 12.61
N GLU A 318 -16.35 -12.86 12.30
CA GLU A 318 -17.42 -13.13 13.25
C GLU A 318 -17.27 -14.50 13.96
N ALA A 319 -16.63 -15.48 13.31
CA ALA A 319 -16.39 -16.82 13.85
C ALA A 319 -15.25 -16.90 14.90
N LEU A 320 -14.44 -15.84 15.07
CA LEU A 320 -13.21 -15.90 15.88
C LEU A 320 -13.16 -14.91 17.06
N GLY A 321 -14.31 -14.39 17.52
CA GLY A 321 -14.40 -13.74 18.85
C GLY A 321 -13.66 -12.41 19.02
N ILE A 322 -13.40 -11.70 17.92
CA ILE A 322 -12.52 -10.50 17.87
C ILE A 322 -13.17 -9.23 18.48
N ASN A 323 -14.45 -9.28 18.86
CA ASN A 323 -15.18 -8.09 19.32
C ASN A 323 -14.78 -7.53 20.71
N LYS A 324 -14.06 -8.28 21.56
CA LYS A 324 -13.75 -7.77 22.91
C LYS A 324 -12.60 -6.77 22.94
N ALA A 325 -11.65 -6.87 22.01
CA ALA A 325 -10.50 -5.96 21.92
C ALA A 325 -10.80 -4.70 21.09
N LEU A 326 -11.69 -4.80 20.09
CA LEU A 326 -12.04 -3.67 19.21
C LEU A 326 -13.16 -2.79 19.76
N ARG A 327 -14.11 -3.30 20.57
CA ARG A 327 -15.14 -2.43 21.19
C ARG A 327 -14.55 -1.38 22.13
N GLY A 328 -13.55 -1.76 22.93
CA GLY A 328 -12.92 -0.85 23.88
C GLY A 328 -12.22 0.32 23.20
N THR A 329 -11.66 0.12 22.01
CA THR A 329 -10.96 1.16 21.25
C THR A 329 -11.89 2.04 20.41
N PHE A 330 -13.06 1.53 19.97
CA PHE A 330 -14.02 2.33 19.21
C PHE A 330 -14.99 3.17 20.08
N ASP A 331 -15.27 2.78 21.32
CA ASP A 331 -16.14 3.57 22.22
C ASP A 331 -15.44 4.87 22.69
N GLU A 332 -14.11 4.89 22.82
CA GLU A 332 -13.34 6.12 23.10
C GLU A 332 -13.31 7.09 21.89
N ILE A 333 -13.39 6.55 20.67
CA ILE A 333 -13.37 7.35 19.43
C ILE A 333 -14.73 8.00 19.17
N LYS A 334 -15.85 7.34 19.50
CA LYS A 334 -17.19 7.92 19.37
C LYS A 334 -17.37 9.19 20.20
N VAL A 335 -16.79 9.24 21.40
CA VAL A 335 -16.84 10.44 22.26
C VAL A 335 -16.07 11.60 21.63
N SER A 336 -14.99 11.31 20.89
CA SER A 336 -14.15 12.33 20.25
C SER A 336 -14.74 12.87 18.93
N VAL A 337 -15.50 12.07 18.18
CA VAL A 337 -16.14 12.50 16.92
C VAL A 337 -17.42 13.31 17.16
N VAL A 338 -18.19 13.00 18.21
CA VAL A 338 -19.36 13.82 18.59
C VAL A 338 -18.93 15.24 19.02
N ALA A 339 -17.72 15.40 19.57
CA ALA A 339 -17.17 16.71 19.92
C ALA A 339 -16.75 17.56 18.69
N LEU A 340 -16.45 16.94 17.54
CA LEU A 340 -16.05 17.63 16.30
C LEU A 340 -17.23 17.91 15.35
N CYS A 341 -18.32 17.16 15.44
CA CYS A 341 -19.54 17.40 14.65
C CYS A 341 -20.57 18.32 15.33
N GLY A 342 -20.24 18.92 16.48
CA GLY A 342 -21.13 19.80 17.25
C GLY A 342 -21.29 21.24 16.74
N PHE A 343 -20.61 21.65 15.67
CA PHE A 343 -20.82 22.97 15.06
C PHE A 343 -21.67 22.86 13.78
N THR A 344 -22.96 22.60 13.97
CA THR A 344 -23.97 22.84 12.93
C THR A 344 -24.48 24.27 13.01
N ARG A 345 -24.16 25.07 11.97
CA ARG A 345 -25.13 25.85 11.19
C ARG A 345 -26.26 26.51 12.01
N SER A 346 -25.91 27.44 12.87
CA SER A 346 -26.77 28.52 13.40
C SER A 346 -25.82 29.69 13.64
N ASP A 347 -26.21 30.92 13.34
CA ASP A 347 -25.42 32.18 13.42
C ASP A 347 -24.85 32.69 12.08
N LEU A 348 -25.76 32.79 11.11
CA LEU A 348 -25.72 33.83 10.07
C LEU A 348 -27.14 34.39 9.93
N TYR A 349 -27.52 35.24 10.88
CA TYR A 349 -28.42 36.38 10.73
C TYR A 349 -28.11 37.41 11.82
#